data_AF-A0A521C6G4-F1
#
_entry.id   AF-A0A521C6G4-F1
#
_cell.length_a   1.000
_cell.length_b   1.000
_cell.length_c   1.000
_cell.angle_alpha   90.00
_cell.angle_beta   90.00
_cell.angle_gamma   90.00
#
_symmetry.space_group_name_H-M   'P 1'
#
loop_
_entity.id
_entity.type
_entity.pdbx_description
1 polymer ?
#
loop_
_entity_poly.entity_id
_entity_poly.type
_entity_poly.pdbx_seq_one_letter_code
_entity_poly.pdbx_strand_id
1 'polypeptide(L)' 'MPVFLLLLAAAVFAYFLWRARTSSLTRECRWRQHRKEGQWVCSFCGAQTDGAESPKQCLKGSTGG' A
#
# COMPACT_ATOMS: atom_id res chain seq x y z
N MET A 1 -26.04 -18.02 -18.37
CA MET A 1 -24.74 -18.69 -18.65
C MET A 1 -23.75 -18.33 -17.55
N PRO A 2 -23.29 -19.30 -16.74
CA PRO A 2 -22.51 -19.05 -15.52
C PRO A 2 -21.17 -18.33 -15.75
N VAL A 3 -20.66 -18.36 -16.98
CA VAL A 3 -19.41 -17.71 -17.38
C VAL A 3 -19.40 -16.19 -17.10
N PHE A 4 -20.51 -15.50 -17.34
CA PHE A 4 -20.60 -14.05 -17.06
C PHE A 4 -20.46 -13.73 -15.58
N LEU A 5 -21.01 -14.58 -14.70
CA LEU A 5 -20.91 -14.41 -13.26
C LEU A 5 -19.46 -14.60 -12.79
N LEU A 6 -18.74 -15.56 -13.35
CA LEU A 6 -17.33 -15.79 -13.05
C LEU A 6 -16.46 -14.61 -13.50
N LEU A 7 -16.69 -14.07 -14.70
CA LEU A 7 -15.99 -12.88 -15.18
C LEU A 7 -16.25 -11.66 -14.30
N LEU A 8 -17.50 -11.45 -13.92
CA LEU A 8 -17.87 -10.33 -13.05
C LEU A 8 -17.23 -10.47 -11.67
N ALA A 9 -17.24 -11.67 -11.07
CA ALA A 9 -16.55 -11.93 -9.82
C ALA A 9 -15.05 -11.63 -9.92
N ALA A 10 -14.38 -12.14 -10.95
CA ALA A 10 -12.95 -11.89 -11.17
C ALA A 10 -12.65 -10.39 -11.32
N ALA A 11 -13.46 -9.66 -12.07
CA ALA A 11 -13.32 -8.21 -12.24
C ALA A 11 -13.51 -7.45 -10.92
N VAL A 12 -14.49 -7.84 -10.10
CA VAL A 12 -14.74 -7.23 -8.78
C VAL A 12 -13.57 -7.48 -7.84
N PHE A 13 -13.05 -8.71 -7.76
CA PHE A 13 -11.87 -9.03 -6.94
C PHE A 13 -10.63 -8.25 -7.41
N ALA A 14 -10.38 -8.19 -8.72
CA ALA A 14 -9.29 -7.41 -9.29
C ALA A 14 -9.42 -5.91 -8.95
N TYR A 15 -10.63 -5.36 -9.06
CA TYR A 15 -10.91 -3.97 -8.70
C TYR A 15 -10.67 -3.70 -7.22
N PHE A 16 -11.11 -4.57 -6.32
CA PHE A 16 -10.85 -4.40 -4.87
C PHE A 16 -9.37 -4.47 -4.54
N LEU A 17 -8.61 -5.40 -5.15
CA LEU A 17 -7.16 -5.48 -4.98
C LEU A 17 -6.45 -4.23 -5.49
N TRP A 18 -6.85 -3.74 -6.66
CA TRP A 18 -6.32 -2.50 -7.21
C TRP A 18 -6.67 -1.30 -6.33
N ARG A 19 -7.93 -1.18 -5.88
CA ARG A 19 -8.40 -0.10 -5.00
C ARG A 19 -7.73 -0.13 -3.63
N ALA A 20 -7.52 -1.30 -3.04
CA ALA A 20 -6.74 -1.44 -1.80
C ALA A 20 -5.29 -0.96 -2.00
N ARG A 21 -4.72 -1.26 -3.17
CA ARG A 21 -3.39 -0.77 -3.55
C ARG A 21 -3.35 0.70 -3.93
N THR A 22 -4.43 1.34 -4.40
CA THR A 22 -4.42 2.76 -4.85
C THR A 22 -5.03 3.73 -3.84
N SER A 23 -5.88 3.28 -2.91
CA SER A 23 -6.41 4.12 -1.84
C SER A 23 -5.30 4.50 -0.85
N SER A 24 -4.88 5.76 -0.87
CA SER A 24 -3.92 6.35 0.06
C SER A 24 -4.67 7.24 1.06
N LEU A 25 -5.58 6.68 1.84
CA LEU A 25 -6.17 7.43 2.95
C LEU A 25 -5.07 7.63 4.01
N THR A 26 -4.48 8.82 3.97
CA THR A 26 -3.30 9.28 4.70
C THR A 26 -3.42 9.29 6.23
N ARG A 27 -4.58 8.92 6.79
CA ARG A 27 -4.83 8.99 8.24
C ARG A 27 -4.37 7.77 9.05
N GLU A 28 -4.22 6.60 8.43
CA GLU A 28 -3.93 5.33 9.14
C GLU A 28 -2.60 4.69 8.71
N CYS A 29 -1.69 5.43 8.06
CA CYS A 29 -0.42 4.84 7.63
C CYS A 29 0.42 4.43 8.85
N ARG A 30 0.51 3.12 9.07
CA ARG A 30 1.23 2.50 10.18
C ARG A 30 2.65 2.14 9.76
N TRP A 31 3.60 2.99 10.13
CA TRP A 31 5.01 2.81 9.84
C TRP A 31 5.68 1.85 10.83
N ARG A 32 6.50 0.93 10.30
CA ARG A 32 7.32 0.00 11.09
C ARG A 32 8.77 0.20 10.70
N GLN A 33 9.65 0.33 11.69
CA GLN A 33 11.08 0.47 11.48
C GLN A 33 11.74 -0.91 11.36
N HIS A 34 12.35 -1.18 10.21
CA HIS A 34 13.26 -2.29 9.99
C HIS A 34 14.68 -1.89 10.43
N ARG A 35 14.97 -2.08 11.72
CA ARG A 35 16.26 -1.69 12.33
C ARG A 35 17.49 -2.35 11.68
N LYS A 36 17.33 -3.51 11.06
CA LYS A 36 18.42 -4.19 10.34
C LYS A 36 18.87 -3.42 9.09
N GLU A 37 17.96 -2.71 8.44
CA GLU A 37 18.19 -2.04 7.15
C GLU A 37 18.13 -0.52 7.27
N GLY A 38 17.78 0.02 8.45
CA GLY A 38 17.62 1.47 8.64
C GLY A 38 16.41 2.06 7.91
N GLN A 39 15.48 1.20 7.50
CA GLN A 39 14.35 1.56 6.64
C GLN A 39 13.04 1.58 7.43
N TRP A 40 12.14 2.47 7.03
CA TRP A 40 10.77 2.48 7.48
C TRP A 40 9.87 1.94 6.38
N VAL A 41 9.03 0.97 6.74
CA VAL A 41 8.07 0.35 5.84
C VAL A 41 6.67 0.55 6.40
N CYS A 42 5.76 1.06 5.58
CA CYS A 42 4.36 1.19 5.94
C CYS A 42 3.65 -0.16 5.77
N SER A 43 3.07 -0.71 6.84
CA SER A 43 2.35 -2.00 6.75
C SER A 43 1.02 -1.92 6.01
N PHE A 44 0.50 -0.70 5.76
CA PHE A 44 -0.76 -0.48 5.07
C PHE A 44 -0.59 -0.33 3.55
N CYS A 45 0.33 0.55 3.12
CA CYS A 45 0.54 0.83 1.69
C CYS A 45 1.80 0.21 1.10
N GLY A 46 2.70 -0.33 1.92
CA GLY A 46 4.00 -0.87 1.47
C GLY A 46 5.02 0.20 1.05
N ALA A 47 4.76 1.49 1.31
CA ALA A 47 5.73 2.54 1.07
C ALA A 47 6.98 2.31 1.93
N GLN A 48 8.15 2.56 1.36
CA GLN A 48 9.44 2.41 2.01
C GLN A 48 10.16 3.76 2.00
N THR A 49 10.84 4.10 3.10
CA THR A 49 11.66 5.30 3.16
C THR A 49 12.89 5.05 4.03
N ASP A 50 14.03 5.56 3.59
CA ASP A 50 15.27 5.56 4.34
C ASP A 50 15.29 6.73 5.31
N GLY A 51 15.69 6.51 6.56
CA GLY A 51 15.83 7.58 7.54
C GLY A 51 15.68 7.14 8.98
N ALA A 52 16.26 7.93 9.88
CA ALA A 52 16.13 7.69 11.32
C ALA A 52 14.76 8.12 11.88
N GLU A 53 14.10 9.09 11.22
CA GLU A 53 12.83 9.66 11.68
C GLU A 53 11.63 8.99 11.01
N SER A 54 10.57 8.72 11.79
CA SER A 54 9.34 8.16 11.24
C SER A 54 8.64 9.19 10.35
N PRO A 55 8.30 8.86 9.10
CA PRO A 55 7.60 9.78 8.20
C PRO A 55 6.21 10.14 8.76
N LYS A 56 5.95 11.45 8.86
CA LYS A 56 4.66 12.00 9.34
C LYS A 56 3.55 11.94 8.29
N GLN A 57 3.91 11.65 7.04
CA GLN A 57 3.00 11.56 5.90
C GLN A 57 3.21 10.25 5.14
N CYS A 58 2.18 9.79 4.43
CA CYS A 58 2.27 8.55 3.67
C CYS A 58 3.00 8.77 2.34
N LEU A 59 4.20 8.19 2.18
CA LEU A 59 5.08 8.38 1.01
C LEU A 59 4.76 7.44 -0.15
N LYS A 60 3.49 7.11 -0.35
CA LYS A 60 3.07 6.18 -1.41
C LYS A 60 3.34 6.81 -2.78
N GLY A 61 4.32 6.26 -3.51
CA GLY A 61 4.75 6.79 -4.82
C GLY A 61 5.83 7.87 -4.74
N SER A 62 6.29 8.24 -3.53
CA SER A 62 7.52 9.01 -3.35
C SER A 62 8.67 8.01 -3.32
N THR A 63 9.13 7.61 -4.50
CA THR A 63 10.43 6.97 -4.64
C THR A 63 11.46 8.02 -4.24
N GLY A 64 12.13 7.81 -3.11
CA GLY A 64 13.08 8.76 -2.53
C GLY A 64 14.11 9.24 -3.54
N GLY A 65 14.33 10.55 -3.57
CA GLY A 65 15.49 11.19 -4.17
C GLY A 65 16.44 11.64 -3.08
#